data_AF-A0A1G3XLJ0-F1
#
_entry.id   AF-A0A1G3XLJ0-F1
#
_cell.length_a   1.000
_cell.length_b   1.000
_cell.length_c   1.000
_cell.angle_alpha   90.00
_cell.angle_beta   90.00
_cell.angle_gamma   90.00
#
_symmetry.space_group_name_H-M   'P 1'
#
loop_
_entity.id
_entity.type
_entity.pdbx_description
1 polymer ?
#
loop_
_entity_poly.entity_id
_entity_poly.type
_entity_poly.pdbx_seq_one_letter_code
_entity_poly.pdbx_strand_id
1 'polypeptide(L)'
;MKRKLLDILACPIDKHYPLELIELESEGEVIAEGALLCSKCQRFYPIINEIPVMLPDDLRRREEDLEFLRRWSEKLPEQVVYEGKPNHLEKEQTQASK
;
A
#
# COMPACT_ATOMS: atom_id res chain seq x y z
N MET A 1 0.69 -11.02 -8.09
CA MET A 1 0.73 -11.76 -6.82
C MET A 1 -0.46 -12.70 -6.75
N LYS A 2 -0.27 -14.00 -6.48
CA LYS A 2 -1.42 -14.92 -6.37
C LYS A 2 -2.14 -14.68 -5.03
N ARG A 3 -3.48 -14.64 -5.05
CA ARG A 3 -4.31 -14.42 -3.85
C ARG A 3 -3.97 -15.36 -2.68
N LYS A 4 -3.64 -16.62 -2.98
CA LYS A 4 -3.28 -17.65 -1.98
C LYS A 4 -2.02 -17.33 -1.15
N LEU A 5 -1.17 -16.40 -1.60
CA LEU A 5 -0.03 -15.97 -0.76
C LEU A 5 -0.48 -15.19 0.47
N LEU A 6 -1.65 -14.53 0.44
CA LEU A 6 -2.16 -13.78 1.59
C LEU A 6 -2.34 -14.66 2.83
N ASP A 7 -2.61 -15.95 2.64
CA ASP A 7 -2.84 -16.89 3.73
C ASP A 7 -1.60 -17.10 4.61
N ILE A 8 -0.41 -16.78 4.10
CA ILE A 8 0.87 -16.96 4.80
C ILE A 8 1.61 -15.65 5.08
N LEU A 9 1.21 -14.54 4.46
CA LEU A 9 1.93 -13.27 4.58
C LEU A 9 1.51 -12.51 5.83
N ALA A 10 2.49 -12.24 6.69
CA ALA A 10 2.36 -11.34 7.83
C ALA A 10 3.19 -10.08 7.60
N CYS A 11 2.86 -9.02 8.33
CA CYS A 11 3.62 -7.78 8.31
C CYS A 11 5.10 -8.03 8.67
N PRO A 12 6.09 -7.61 7.85
CA PRO A 12 7.50 -7.84 8.10
C PRO A 12 8.00 -7.14 9.38
N ILE A 13 7.34 -6.05 9.80
CA ILE A 13 7.76 -5.23 10.94
C ILE A 13 7.26 -5.76 12.28
N ASP A 14 5.97 -6.02 12.41
CA ASP A 14 5.33 -6.36 13.70
C ASP A 14 4.71 -7.76 13.74
N LYS A 15 4.90 -8.54 12.65
CA LYS A 15 4.41 -9.91 12.46
C LYS A 15 2.89 -10.05 12.56
N HIS A 16 2.14 -8.95 12.44
CA HIS A 16 0.69 -9.00 12.46
C HIS A 16 0.13 -9.70 11.23
N TYR A 17 -0.93 -10.47 11.44
CA TYR A 17 -1.70 -11.20 10.45
C TYR A 17 -3.18 -11.13 10.84
N PRO A 18 -4.12 -11.00 9.89
CA PRO A 18 -3.89 -10.92 8.43
C PRO A 18 -3.47 -9.53 7.96
N LEU A 19 -2.89 -9.46 6.75
CA LEU A 19 -2.75 -8.21 5.99
C LEU A 19 -4.02 -7.97 5.17
N GLU A 20 -4.50 -6.74 5.13
CA GLU A 20 -5.64 -6.33 4.31
C GLU A 20 -5.18 -6.11 2.86
N LEU A 21 -5.78 -6.81 1.91
CA LEU A 21 -5.52 -6.60 0.48
C LEU A 21 -6.45 -5.52 -0.07
N ILE A 22 -5.84 -4.53 -0.74
CA ILE A 22 -6.51 -3.57 -1.60
C ILE A 22 -6.11 -3.91 -3.04
N GLU A 23 -7.07 -4.41 -3.81
CA GLU A 23 -6.87 -4.80 -5.20
C GLU A 23 -7.15 -3.62 -6.13
N LEU A 24 -6.21 -3.33 -7.04
CA LEU A 24 -6.33 -2.22 -8.00
C LEU A 24 -6.48 -2.74 -9.43
N GLU A 25 -5.63 -3.69 -9.83
CA GLU A 25 -5.71 -4.39 -11.11
C GLU A 25 -5.41 -5.88 -10.90
N SER A 26 -6.15 -6.74 -11.60
CA SER A 26 -5.98 -8.18 -11.52
C SER A 26 -6.32 -8.88 -12.84
N GLU A 27 -5.64 -10.00 -13.06
CA GLU A 27 -5.85 -10.94 -14.16
C GLU A 27 -6.17 -12.32 -13.57
N GLY A 28 -7.46 -12.63 -13.44
CA GLY A 28 -7.92 -13.87 -12.82
C GLY A 28 -7.52 -13.99 -11.34
N GLU A 29 -6.68 -14.98 -11.02
CA GLU A 29 -6.19 -15.22 -9.65
C GLU A 29 -4.93 -14.40 -9.29
N VAL A 30 -4.39 -13.63 -10.25
CA VAL A 30 -3.16 -12.87 -10.09
C VAL A 30 -3.49 -11.38 -9.95
N ILE A 31 -3.03 -10.78 -8.86
CA ILE A 31 -3.13 -9.33 -8.61
C ILE A 31 -1.93 -8.67 -9.29
N ALA A 32 -2.17 -7.87 -10.33
CA ALA A 32 -1.12 -7.14 -11.05
C ALA A 32 -0.66 -5.92 -10.24
N GLU A 33 -1.62 -5.13 -9.76
CA GLU A 33 -1.39 -3.91 -8.99
C GLU A 33 -2.31 -3.90 -7.75
N GLY A 34 -1.79 -3.42 -6.62
CA GLY A 34 -2.53 -3.41 -5.36
C GLY A 34 -1.70 -2.90 -4.19
N ALA A 35 -2.25 -2.95 -2.99
CA ALA A 35 -1.53 -2.67 -1.76
C ALA A 35 -1.94 -3.66 -0.66
N LEU A 36 -0.99 -4.03 0.19
CA LEU A 36 -1.24 -4.75 1.43
C LEU A 36 -1.16 -3.78 2.60
N LEU A 37 -2.17 -3.69 3.44
CA LEU A 37 -2.19 -2.82 4.60
C LEU A 37 -2.13 -3.65 5.88
N CYS A 38 -1.22 -3.28 6.79
CA CYS A 38 -1.23 -3.81 8.15
C CYS A 38 -2.15 -2.97 9.04
N SER A 39 -3.24 -3.56 9.52
CA SER A 39 -4.20 -2.92 10.42
C SER A 39 -3.61 -2.53 11.79
N LYS A 40 -2.52 -3.18 12.22
CA LYS A 40 -1.86 -2.91 13.51
C LYS A 40 -0.87 -1.74 13.46
N CYS A 41 0.06 -1.73 12.51
CA CYS A 41 1.08 -0.68 12.43
C CYS A 41 0.84 0.40 11.36
N GLN A 42 -0.21 0.24 10.54
CA GLN A 42 -0.62 1.15 9.46
C GLN A 42 0.41 1.28 8.32
N ARG A 43 1.29 0.28 8.16
CA ARG A 43 2.18 0.22 7.01
C ARG A 43 1.46 -0.38 5.82
N PHE A 44 1.65 0.22 4.65
CA PHE A 44 1.23 -0.36 3.40
C PHE A 44 2.43 -0.95 2.64
N TYR A 45 2.21 -1.99 1.85
CA TYR A 45 3.21 -2.60 0.97
C TYR A 45 2.63 -2.62 -0.44
N PRO A 46 3.20 -1.87 -1.39
CA PRO A 46 2.66 -1.83 -2.75
C PRO A 46 2.92 -3.16 -3.47
N ILE A 47 1.97 -3.58 -4.29
CA ILE A 47 2.09 -4.68 -5.25
C ILE A 47 2.23 -4.02 -6.61
N ILE A 48 3.39 -4.20 -7.24
CA ILE A 48 3.72 -3.58 -8.53
C ILE A 48 4.21 -4.68 -9.46
N ASN A 49 3.68 -4.74 -10.68
CA ASN A 49 4.00 -5.82 -11.64
C ASN A 49 3.93 -7.20 -10.98
N GLU A 50 2.84 -7.45 -10.24
CA GLU A 50 2.57 -8.69 -9.52
C GLU A 50 3.46 -8.99 -8.31
N ILE A 51 4.44 -8.14 -7.98
CA ILE A 51 5.41 -8.38 -6.91
C ILE A 51 5.06 -7.52 -5.68
N PRO A 52 4.75 -8.13 -4.51
CA PRO A 52 4.57 -7.39 -3.27
C PRO A 52 5.93 -6.88 -2.74
N VAL A 53 6.09 -5.57 -2.64
CA VAL A 53 7.32 -4.93 -2.13
C VAL A 53 7.25 -4.82 -0.61
N MET A 54 7.69 -5.87 0.08
CA MET A 54 7.66 -6.00 1.54
C MET A 54 8.99 -5.66 2.20
N LEU A 55 9.61 -4.56 1.77
CA LEU A 55 10.87 -4.08 2.33
C LEU A 55 10.65 -3.38 3.68
N PRO A 56 11.60 -3.51 4.62
CA PRO A 56 11.70 -2.66 5.80
C PRO A 56 11.76 -1.16 5.46
N ASP A 57 11.32 -0.31 6.39
CA ASP A 57 11.20 1.13 6.16
C ASP A 57 12.51 1.81 5.72
N ASP A 58 13.65 1.37 6.25
CA ASP A 58 14.99 1.89 5.96
C ASP A 58 15.48 1.54 4.54
N LEU A 59 14.91 0.52 3.92
CA LEU A 59 15.22 0.09 2.56
C LEU A 59 14.21 0.60 1.53
N ARG A 60 13.16 1.32 1.95
CA ARG A 60 12.15 1.88 1.05
C ARG A 60 12.59 3.22 0.50
N ARG A 61 12.46 3.39 -0.81
CA ARG A 61 12.74 4.65 -1.48
C ARG A 61 11.48 5.51 -1.45
N ARG A 62 11.55 6.63 -0.72
CA ARG A 62 10.41 7.55 -0.54
C ARG A 62 9.76 7.96 -1.85
N GLU A 63 10.53 8.27 -2.89
CA GLU A 63 9.93 8.71 -4.16
C GLU A 63 9.12 7.59 -4.84
N GLU A 64 9.57 6.34 -4.80
CA GLU A 64 8.84 5.21 -5.38
C GLU A 64 7.50 4.99 -4.67
N ASP A 65 7.49 5.11 -3.34
CA ASP A 65 6.25 5.06 -2.55
C ASP A 65 5.29 6.20 -2.95
N LEU A 66 5.80 7.43 -3.08
CA LEU A 66 4.96 8.57 -3.43
C LEU A 66 4.45 8.50 -4.87
N GLU A 67 5.25 8.02 -5.81
CA GLU A 67 4.84 7.75 -7.19
C GLU A 67 3.70 6.72 -7.24
N PHE A 68 3.83 5.62 -6.50
CA PHE A 68 2.78 4.62 -6.37
C PHE A 68 1.48 5.23 -5.80
N LEU A 69 1.59 5.98 -4.69
CA LEU A 69 0.43 6.62 -4.06
C LEU A 69 -0.21 7.67 -4.97
N ARG A 70 0.57 8.47 -5.71
CA ARG A 70 0.06 9.45 -6.68
C ARG A 70 -0.67 8.77 -7.84
N ARG A 71 -0.11 7.68 -8.37
CA ARG A 71 -0.70 6.92 -9.48
C ARG A 71 -2.07 6.33 -9.11
N TRP A 72 -2.22 5.90 -7.85
CA TRP A 72 -3.38 5.14 -7.40
C TRP A 72 -4.25 5.88 -6.38
N SER A 73 -4.04 7.18 -6.18
CA SER A 73 -4.71 7.99 -5.14
C SER A 73 -6.23 7.95 -5.21
N GLU A 74 -6.81 7.90 -6.41
CA GLU A 74 -8.26 7.87 -6.61
C GLU A 74 -8.90 6.52 -6.26
N LYS A 75 -8.12 5.42 -6.31
CA LYS A 75 -8.61 4.06 -6.07
C LYS A 75 -8.20 3.50 -4.71
N LEU A 76 -7.12 4.02 -4.13
CA LEU A 76 -6.64 3.64 -2.80
C LEU A 76 -7.50 4.28 -1.71
N PRO A 77 -7.75 3.58 -0.58
CA PRO A 77 -8.37 4.19 0.60
C PRO A 77 -7.54 5.35 1.14
N GLU A 78 -8.20 6.40 1.64
CA GLU A 78 -7.52 7.58 2.20
C GLU A 78 -6.49 7.22 3.29
N GLN A 79 -6.77 6.19 4.09
CA GLN A 79 -5.85 5.71 5.13
C GLN A 79 -4.50 5.27 4.54
N VAL A 80 -4.47 4.69 3.34
CA VAL A 80 -3.23 4.31 2.67
C VAL A 80 -2.55 5.54 2.06
N VAL A 81 -3.34 6.40 1.40
CA VAL A 81 -2.82 7.55 0.64
C VAL A 81 -2.23 8.62 1.56
N TYR A 82 -2.89 8.93 2.67
CA TYR A 82 -2.59 10.11 3.48
C TYR A 82 -2.12 9.80 4.91
N GLU A 83 -2.26 8.56 5.38
CA GLU A 83 -1.88 8.15 6.74
C GLU A 83 -0.92 6.95 6.76
N GLY A 84 -0.66 6.37 5.57
CA GLY A 84 0.16 5.19 5.40
C GLY A 84 1.60 5.41 5.85
N LYS A 85 2.17 4.36 6.47
CA LYS A 85 3.59 4.31 6.81
C LYS A 85 4.37 3.49 5.78
N PRO A 86 5.66 3.81 5.56
CA PRO A 86 6.42 4.89 6.18
C PRO A 86 6.22 6.25 5.49
N ASN A 87 5.69 6.26 4.26
CA ASN A 87 5.51 7.46 3.45
C ASN A 87 4.03 7.64 3.08
N HIS A 88 3.53 8.86 3.07
CA HIS A 88 2.18 9.20 2.62
C HIS A 88 2.20 10.53 1.86
N LEU A 89 1.15 10.78 1.09
CA LEU A 89 0.90 12.10 0.49
C LEU A 89 0.38 13.06 1.55
N GLU A 90 0.63 14.34 1.37
CA GLU A 90 -0.03 15.38 2.16
C GLU A 90 -1.39 15.68 1.55
N LYS A 91 -2.44 15.80 2.39
CA LYS A 91 -3.73 16.32 1.92
C LYS A 91 -3.53 17.80 1.60
N GLU A 92 -3.64 18.19 0.33
CA GLU A 92 -3.70 19.60 -0.03
C GLU A 92 -4.92 20.20 0.70
N GLN A 93 -4.66 21.08 1.66
CA GLN A 93 -5.71 21.90 2.25
C GLN A 93 -6.20 22.83 1.15
N THR A 94 -7.33 22.49 0.53
CA THR A 94 -8.02 23.44 -0.35
C THR A 94 -8.43 24.64 0.51
N GLN A 95 -7.62 25.69 0.48
CA GLN A 95 -7.98 27.00 0.99
C GLN A 95 -9.17 27.47 0.16
N ALA A 96 -10.38 27.26 0.68
CA ALA A 96 -11.56 27.99 0.24
C ALA A 96 -11.36 29.45 0.64
N SER A 97 -10.69 30.22 -0.22
CA SER A 97 -10.75 31.68 -0.20
C SER A 97 -12.22 32.08 -0.38
N LYS A 98 -12.84 32.51 0.71
CA LYS A 98 -13.91 33.51 0.67
C LYS A 98 -13.30 34.89 0.51
#